data_AF-A0AAN6G1U1-F1
#
_entry.id   AF-A0AAN6G1U1-F1
#
_cell.length_a   1.000
_cell.length_b   1.000
_cell.length_c   1.000
_cell.angle_alpha   90.00
_cell.angle_beta   90.00
_cell.angle_gamma   90.00
#
_symmetry.space_group_name_H-M   'P 1'
#
loop_
_entity.id
_entity.type
_entity.pdbx_description
1 polymer ?
#
loop_
_entity_poly.entity_id
_entity_poly.type
_entity_poly.pdbx_seq_one_letter_code
_entity_poly.pdbx_strand_id
1 'polypeptide(L)'
;MSATPLHDIWEASSSQPFLPSIPKGLQFPIAFTLLFIAVLLTGLFGLSMLTQHRQCQRRADLPTDNTLKNLPLYGIPASLAFAFGAVYMICAVGVYV
;
A
#
# COMPACT_ATOMS: atom_id res chain seq x y z
N MET A 1 41.91 6.68 -8.35
CA MET A 1 40.51 6.56 -8.82
C MET A 1 39.86 7.90 -8.56
N SER A 2 40.04 8.83 -9.49
CA SER A 2 39.67 10.25 -9.36
C SER A 2 38.18 10.44 -9.64
N ALA A 3 37.52 11.37 -8.93
CA ALA A 3 36.10 11.69 -9.05
C ALA A 3 35.66 12.32 -10.39
N THR A 4 36.59 12.47 -11.34
CA THR A 4 36.37 13.08 -12.67
C THR A 4 35.16 12.54 -13.44
N PRO A 5 34.94 11.22 -13.59
CA PRO A 5 33.81 10.74 -14.39
C PRO A 5 32.45 11.00 -13.73
N LEU A 6 32.36 11.08 -12.40
CA LEU A 6 31.09 11.40 -11.71
C LEU A 6 30.72 12.89 -11.86
N HIS A 7 31.73 13.76 -11.92
CA HIS A 7 31.52 15.19 -12.11
C HIS A 7 31.00 15.49 -13.52
N ASP A 8 31.57 14.86 -14.55
CA ASP A 8 31.11 15.00 -15.94
C ASP A 8 29.66 14.50 -16.11
N ILE A 9 29.30 13.40 -15.44
CA ILE A 9 27.92 12.87 -15.46
C ILE A 9 26.95 13.80 -14.69
N TRP A 10 27.42 14.43 -13.61
CA TRP A 10 26.62 15.41 -12.85
C TRP A 10 26.33 16.67 -13.67
N GLU A 11 27.34 17.23 -14.33
CA GLU A 11 27.16 18.38 -15.22
C GLU A 11 26.24 18.05 -16.40
N ALA A 12 26.40 16.86 -17.00
CA ALA A 12 25.48 16.38 -18.03
C ALA A 12 24.03 16.23 -17.51
N SER A 13 23.88 15.78 -16.26
CA SER A 13 22.58 15.54 -15.63
C SER A 13 21.90 16.80 -15.08
N SER A 14 22.61 17.93 -14.95
CA SER A 14 22.00 19.17 -14.46
C SER A 14 20.93 19.71 -15.43
N SER A 15 20.95 19.25 -16.69
CA SER A 15 20.00 19.61 -17.73
C SER A 15 18.68 18.80 -17.69
N GLN A 16 18.60 17.75 -16.85
CA GLN A 16 17.41 16.91 -16.69
C GLN A 16 16.82 17.04 -15.28
N PRO A 17 15.79 17.90 -15.08
CA PRO A 17 15.13 18.03 -13.80
C PRO A 17 14.50 16.70 -13.34
N PHE A 18 14.67 16.36 -12.06
CA PHE A 18 14.00 15.20 -11.48
C PHE A 18 12.49 15.45 -11.43
N LEU A 19 11.75 14.67 -12.22
CA LEU A 19 10.28 14.64 -12.18
C LEU A 19 9.86 13.50 -11.24
N PRO A 20 9.41 13.78 -10.02
CA PRO A 20 8.91 12.74 -9.13
C PRO A 20 7.66 12.12 -9.75
N SER A 21 7.55 10.79 -9.69
CA SER A 21 6.35 10.09 -10.18
C SER A 21 5.07 10.57 -9.49
N ILE A 22 5.18 11.06 -8.24
CA ILE A 22 4.04 11.56 -7.44
C ILE A 22 4.40 12.94 -6.85
N PRO A 23 3.76 14.02 -7.31
CA PRO A 23 4.03 15.36 -6.81
C PRO A 23 3.47 15.54 -5.39
N LYS A 24 4.11 16.38 -4.56
CA LYS A 24 3.73 16.57 -3.14
C LYS A 24 2.27 16.99 -2.94
N GLY A 25 1.71 17.78 -3.86
CA GLY A 25 0.32 18.22 -3.79
C GLY A 25 -0.72 17.08 -3.89
N LEU A 26 -0.35 15.94 -4.47
CA LEU A 26 -1.24 14.77 -4.60
C LEU A 26 -1.01 13.70 -3.53
N GLN A 27 0.05 13.79 -2.73
CA GLN A 27 0.39 12.74 -1.75
C GLN A 27 -0.70 12.57 -0.69
N PHE A 28 -1.25 13.67 -0.17
CA PHE A 28 -2.34 13.65 0.80
C PHE A 28 -3.65 13.02 0.27
N PRO A 29 -4.25 13.49 -0.85
CA PRO A 29 -5.49 12.90 -1.34
C PRO A 29 -5.32 11.44 -1.79
N ILE A 30 -4.17 11.06 -2.35
CA ILE A 30 -3.87 9.67 -2.71
C ILE A 30 -3.80 8.79 -1.45
N ALA A 31 -3.05 9.24 -0.43
CA ALA A 31 -2.97 8.53 0.84
C ALA A 31 -4.34 8.37 1.51
N PHE A 32 -5.13 9.44 1.55
CA PHE A 32 -6.45 9.44 2.18
C PHE A 32 -7.42 8.51 1.47
N THR A 33 -7.46 8.54 0.13
CA THR A 33 -8.34 7.65 -0.65
C THR A 33 -7.94 6.18 -0.52
N LEU A 34 -6.63 5.86 -0.58
CA LEU A 34 -6.12 4.51 -0.35
C LEU A 34 -6.45 4.00 1.06
N LEU A 35 -6.23 4.82 2.10
CA LEU A 35 -6.55 4.45 3.47
C LEU A 35 -8.05 4.32 3.70
N PHE A 36 -8.87 5.21 3.13
CA PHE A 36 -10.32 5.11 3.24
C PHE A 36 -10.84 3.81 2.62
N ILE A 37 -10.37 3.47 1.42
CA ILE A 37 -10.69 2.21 0.75
C ILE A 37 -10.18 1.02 1.58
N ALA A 38 -8.95 1.09 2.11
CA ALA A 38 -8.39 0.02 2.94
C ALA A 38 -9.19 -0.20 4.24
N VAL A 39 -9.63 0.87 4.90
CA VAL A 39 -10.48 0.81 6.10
C VAL A 39 -11.86 0.24 5.75
N LEU A 40 -12.43 0.59 4.60
CA LEU A 40 -13.69 -0.01 4.15
C LEU A 40 -13.54 -1.51 3.85
N LEU A 41 -12.53 -1.91 3.08
CA LEU A 41 -12.26 -3.32 2.75
C LEU A 41 -11.96 -4.15 4.01
N THR A 42 -11.07 -3.63 4.86
CA THR A 42 -10.68 -4.29 6.12
C THR A 42 -11.82 -4.26 7.13
N GLY A 43 -12.65 -3.22 7.15
CA GLY A 43 -13.83 -3.10 7.99
C GLY A 43 -14.94 -4.06 7.56
N LEU A 44 -15.25 -4.15 6.26
CA LEU A 44 -16.18 -5.15 5.73
C LEU A 44 -15.68 -6.57 6.03
N PHE A 45 -14.38 -6.84 5.80
CA PHE A 45 -13.77 -8.13 6.15
C PHE A 45 -13.77 -8.37 7.66
N GLY A 46 -13.43 -7.39 8.49
CA GLY A 46 -13.34 -7.48 9.94
C GLY A 46 -14.70 -7.64 10.61
N LEU A 47 -15.73 -6.97 10.10
CA LEU A 47 -17.12 -7.13 10.55
C LEU A 47 -17.70 -8.48 10.11
N SER A 48 -17.41 -8.92 8.88
CA SER A 48 -17.74 -10.28 8.44
C SER A 48 -16.87 -11.35 9.13
N MET A 49 -15.69 -10.95 9.64
CA MET A 49 -14.78 -11.78 10.43
C MET A 49 -15.19 -11.86 11.90
N LEU A 50 -15.86 -10.85 12.47
CA LEU A 50 -16.48 -10.95 13.80
C LEU A 50 -17.54 -12.06 13.81
N THR A 51 -18.30 -12.20 12.72
CA THR A 51 -19.18 -13.34 12.45
C THR A 51 -18.41 -14.64 12.17
N GLN A 52 -17.19 -14.55 11.62
CA GLN A 52 -16.28 -15.67 11.30
C GLN A 52 -15.45 -16.17 12.50
N HIS A 53 -15.23 -15.37 13.55
CA HIS A 53 -14.46 -15.76 14.73
C HIS A 53 -15.15 -16.92 15.48
N ARG A 54 -16.47 -17.07 15.33
CA ARG A 54 -17.24 -18.25 15.79
C ARG A 54 -17.16 -19.47 14.86
N GLN A 55 -16.75 -19.28 13.60
CA GLN A 55 -16.72 -20.31 12.55
C GLN A 55 -15.33 -20.96 12.41
N CYS A 56 -14.23 -20.20 12.58
CA CYS A 56 -12.87 -20.74 12.58
C CYS A 56 -12.61 -21.74 13.72
N GLN A 57 -13.31 -21.59 14.86
CA GLN A 57 -13.22 -22.54 15.97
C GLN A 57 -14.02 -23.84 15.76
N ARG A 58 -14.84 -23.93 14.70
CA ARG A 58 -15.72 -25.11 14.47
C ARG A 58 -15.46 -25.85 13.15
N ARG A 59 -14.56 -25.38 12.29
CA ARG A 59 -14.44 -25.88 10.91
C ARG A 59 -12.99 -26.09 10.45
N ALA A 60 -12.24 -26.90 11.20
CA ALA A 60 -10.94 -27.41 10.76
C ALA A 60 -11.05 -28.52 9.69
N ASP A 61 -12.25 -29.04 9.40
CA ASP A 61 -12.43 -30.29 8.65
C ASP A 61 -13.29 -30.18 7.36
N LEU A 62 -13.31 -29.06 6.63
CA LEU A 62 -14.00 -29.08 5.33
C LEU A 62 -13.32 -28.25 4.23
N PRO A 63 -12.86 -28.90 3.13
CA PRO A 63 -12.34 -28.18 1.97
C PRO A 63 -13.54 -27.56 1.26
N THR A 64 -13.73 -26.26 1.46
CA THR A 64 -14.68 -25.47 0.69
C THR A 64 -13.85 -24.56 -0.22
N ASP A 65 -13.71 -24.96 -1.47
CA ASP A 65 -12.80 -24.35 -2.47
C ASP A 65 -13.10 -22.86 -2.77
N ASN A 66 -14.27 -22.38 -2.37
CA ASN A 66 -14.72 -21.00 -2.57
C ASN A 66 -14.23 -20.03 -1.47
N THR A 67 -14.14 -20.48 -0.22
CA THR A 67 -13.69 -19.65 0.91
C THR A 67 -12.18 -19.40 0.87
N LEU A 68 -11.39 -20.42 0.50
CA LEU A 68 -9.93 -20.28 0.33
C LEU A 68 -9.56 -19.38 -0.87
N LYS A 69 -10.46 -19.23 -1.85
CA LYS A 69 -10.30 -18.27 -2.95
C LYS A 69 -10.70 -16.85 -2.55
N ASN A 70 -11.80 -16.67 -1.82
CA ASN A 70 -12.33 -15.35 -1.50
C ASN A 70 -11.55 -14.62 -0.38
N LEU A 71 -10.94 -15.35 0.57
CA LEU A 71 -10.09 -14.76 1.61
C LEU A 71 -8.90 -13.98 1.05
N PRO A 72 -8.00 -14.58 0.25
CA PRO A 72 -6.88 -13.87 -0.34
C PRO A 72 -7.34 -12.84 -1.37
N LEU A 73 -8.47 -13.08 -2.06
CA LEU A 73 -9.01 -12.14 -3.04
C LEU A 73 -9.37 -10.77 -2.44
N TYR A 74 -9.85 -10.72 -1.19
CA TYR A 74 -10.10 -9.46 -0.48
C TYR A 74 -8.95 -9.03 0.44
N GLY A 75 -8.23 -9.98 1.04
CA GLY A 75 -7.13 -9.71 1.97
C GLY A 75 -5.90 -9.09 1.30
N ILE A 76 -5.54 -9.57 0.11
CA ILE A 76 -4.39 -9.05 -0.67
C ILE A 76 -4.61 -7.58 -1.07
N PRO A 77 -5.73 -7.19 -1.73
CA PRO A 77 -5.92 -5.80 -2.10
C PRO A 77 -6.08 -4.88 -0.89
N ALA A 78 -6.69 -5.34 0.21
CA ALA A 78 -6.78 -4.57 1.45
C ALA A 78 -5.39 -4.29 2.05
N SER A 79 -4.52 -5.30 2.11
CA SER A 79 -3.16 -5.19 2.64
C SER A 79 -2.30 -4.24 1.81
N LEU A 80 -2.37 -4.36 0.47
CA LEU A 80 -1.66 -3.47 -0.44
C LEU A 80 -2.14 -2.02 -0.28
N ALA A 81 -3.46 -1.79 -0.28
CA ALA A 81 -4.02 -0.45 -0.12
C ALA A 81 -3.61 0.19 1.23
N PHE A 82 -3.57 -0.61 2.31
CA PHE A 82 -3.14 -0.14 3.61
C PHE A 82 -1.65 0.20 3.65
N ALA A 83 -0.79 -0.66 3.12
CA ALA A 83 0.66 -0.45 3.10
C ALA A 83 1.05 0.79 2.27
N PHE A 84 0.56 0.88 1.03
CA PHE A 84 0.82 2.04 0.18
C PHE A 84 0.18 3.32 0.74
N GLY A 85 -1.04 3.22 1.28
CA GLY A 85 -1.72 4.34 1.94
C GLY A 85 -0.92 4.90 3.13
N ALA A 86 -0.35 4.03 3.97
CA ALA A 86 0.47 4.43 5.11
C ALA A 86 1.76 5.14 4.69
N VAL A 87 2.46 4.63 3.67
CA VAL A 87 3.68 5.26 3.12
C VAL A 87 3.37 6.64 2.53
N TYR A 88 2.28 6.79 1.79
CA TYR A 88 1.91 8.12 1.27
C TYR A 88 1.42 9.06 2.37
N MET A 89 0.83 8.55 3.45
CA MET A 89 0.39 9.38 4.58
C MET A 89 1.57 9.90 5.41
N ILE A 90 2.62 9.09 5.62
CA ILE A 90 3.85 9.53 6.29
C ILE A 90 4.59 10.57 5.43
N CYS A 91 4.63 10.37 4.11
CA CYS A 91 5.13 11.37 3.16
C CYS A 91 4.31 12.68 3.18
N ALA A 92 2.99 12.59 3.34
CA ALA A 92 2.11 13.76 3.39
C ALA A 92 2.31 14.62 4.64
N VAL A 93 2.70 14.04 5.79
CA VAL A 93 3.02 14.80 7.01
C VAL A 93 4.46 15.36 7.04
N GLY A 94 5.20 15.18 5.94
CA GLY A 94 6.54 15.75 5.77
C GLY A 94 7.69 14.85 6.24
N VAL A 95 7.42 13.58 6.57
CA VAL A 95 8.44 12.59 6.85
C VAL A 95 8.75 11.84 5.55
N TYR A 96 9.95 12.05 5.02
CA TYR A 96 10.41 11.41 3.80
C TYR A 96 11.15 10.12 4.15
N VAL A 97 10.77 9.01 3.51
CA VAL A 97 11.49 7.73 3.53
C VAL A 97 12.30 7.58 2.24
#